data_AF-A0A6S7KG53-F1
#
_entry.id   AF-A0A6S7KG53-F1
#
_cell.length_a   1.000
_cell.length_b   1.000
_cell.length_c   1.000
_cell.angle_alpha   90.00
_cell.angle_beta   90.00
_cell.angle_gamma   90.00
#
_symmetry.space_group_name_H-M   'P 1'
#
loop_
_entity.id
_entity.type
_entity.pdbx_description
1 polymer ?
#
loop_
_entity_poly.entity_id
_entity_poly.type
_entity_poly.pdbx_seq_one_letter_code
_entity_poly.pdbx_strand_id
1 'polypeptide(L)'
;ANAEAERFMRTLNKAIITAHTEQLNWKQQLYRFLRNYRATPHASTDKTPAELFFGRKMRIKLPEVFPTVVDCDLRCKDATAKRKIKEYADDRNNAKPATFQIGDDVLVRQRKRNKFSSYNNPIPYHIVAQKCSMITAENAKHKITRNSSHFKKITRRSTRGSTTNDDDGEDEDIPNSDIEEPGIQEQPQRRYPLRLNRGQPPNRFSVPQ
;
A
#
# COMPACT_ATOMS: atom_id res chain seq x y z
N ALA A 1 1.05 10.55 -4.39
CA ALA A 1 1.82 10.05 -5.54
C ALA A 1 3.21 10.68 -5.46
N ASN A 2 4.24 9.90 -5.09
CA ASN A 2 5.66 10.32 -4.99
C ASN A 2 6.62 9.11 -5.08
N ALA A 3 6.13 7.94 -5.52
CA ALA A 3 6.80 6.65 -5.31
C ALA A 3 8.16 6.54 -6.02
N GLU A 4 8.33 7.16 -7.18
CA GLU A 4 9.60 7.18 -7.93
C GLU A 4 10.68 7.99 -7.18
N ALA A 5 10.33 9.20 -6.71
CA ALA A 5 11.22 10.03 -5.91
C ALA A 5 11.59 9.35 -4.57
N GLU A 6 10.62 8.72 -3.90
CA GLU A 6 10.88 7.90 -2.71
C GLU A 6 11.82 6.72 -3.00
N ARG A 7 11.64 6.03 -4.14
CA ARG A 7 12.50 4.91 -4.53
C ARG A 7 13.93 5.37 -4.81
N PHE A 8 14.11 6.49 -5.49
CA PHE A 8 15.42 7.12 -5.71
C PHE A 8 16.08 7.52 -4.38
N MET A 9 15.34 8.18 -3.49
CA MET A 9 15.86 8.60 -2.18
C MET A 9 16.31 7.40 -1.33
N ARG A 10 15.59 6.26 -1.38
CA ARG A 10 16.03 5.01 -0.72
C ARG A 10 17.37 4.50 -1.27
N THR A 11 17.62 4.58 -2.58
CA THR A 11 18.93 4.19 -3.15
C THR A 11 20.05 5.17 -2.84
N LEU A 12 19.76 6.48 -2.86
CA LEU A 12 20.71 7.53 -2.52
C LEU A 12 21.13 7.43 -1.04
N ASN A 13 20.18 7.28 -0.13
CA ASN A 13 20.45 7.14 1.30
C ASN A 13 21.31 5.90 1.59
N LYS A 14 21.08 4.77 0.91
CA LYS A 14 21.94 3.59 1.02
C LYS A 14 23.38 3.91 0.64
N ALA A 15 23.61 4.58 -0.50
CA ALA A 15 24.97 4.94 -0.94
C ALA A 15 25.68 5.88 0.06
N ILE A 16 24.95 6.83 0.67
CA ILE A 16 25.50 7.72 1.71
C ILE A 16 25.81 6.95 3.00
N ILE A 17 24.91 6.07 3.45
CA ILE A 17 25.12 5.24 4.66
C ILE A 17 26.34 4.34 4.47
N THR A 18 26.47 3.65 3.33
CA THR A 18 27.65 2.83 3.01
C THR A 18 28.93 3.66 3.03
N ALA A 19 28.94 4.84 2.41
CA ALA A 19 30.11 5.73 2.44
C ALA A 19 30.51 6.16 3.86
N HIS A 20 29.52 6.39 4.75
CA HIS A 20 29.77 6.71 6.15
C HIS A 20 30.31 5.50 6.93
N THR A 21 29.79 4.29 6.68
CA THR A 21 30.32 3.05 7.29
C THR A 21 31.74 2.77 6.85
N GLU A 22 32.08 3.05 5.59
CA GLU A 22 33.43 2.91 5.01
C GLU A 22 34.38 4.08 5.39
N GLN A 23 33.93 5.05 6.20
CA GLN A 23 34.69 6.26 6.59
C GLN A 23 35.18 7.10 5.39
N LEU A 24 34.45 7.07 4.27
CA LEU A 24 34.75 7.83 3.06
C LEU A 24 34.06 9.19 3.05
N ASN A 25 34.62 10.14 2.29
CA ASN A 25 33.97 11.44 2.08
C ASN A 25 32.63 11.27 1.33
N TRP A 26 31.53 11.38 2.06
CA TRP A 26 30.17 11.16 1.55
C TRP A 26 29.81 12.06 0.37
N LYS A 27 30.35 13.30 0.29
CA LYS A 27 30.10 14.20 -0.85
C LYS A 27 30.71 13.65 -2.13
N GLN A 28 31.95 13.14 -2.06
CA GLN A 28 32.62 12.53 -3.20
C GLN A 28 31.91 11.24 -3.65
N GLN A 29 31.47 10.41 -2.69
CA GLN A 29 30.70 9.20 -3.01
C GLN A 29 29.32 9.53 -3.59
N LEU A 30 28.66 10.60 -3.12
CA LEU A 30 27.41 11.09 -3.72
C LEU A 30 27.62 11.51 -5.18
N TYR A 31 28.66 12.28 -5.51
CA TYR A 31 28.95 12.64 -6.90
C TYR A 31 29.27 11.42 -7.78
N ARG A 32 30.03 10.45 -7.26
CA ARG A 32 30.34 9.18 -7.93
C ARG A 32 29.08 8.33 -8.16
N PHE A 33 28.20 8.21 -7.16
CA PHE A 33 26.90 7.56 -7.26
C PHE A 33 26.02 8.24 -8.32
N LEU A 34 25.86 9.57 -8.26
CA LEU A 34 25.03 10.32 -9.20
C LEU A 34 25.56 10.28 -10.64
N ARG A 35 26.88 10.22 -10.85
CA ARG A 35 27.45 10.00 -12.19
C ARG A 35 27.10 8.61 -12.71
N ASN A 36 27.30 7.58 -11.90
CA ASN A 36 27.01 6.20 -12.29
C ASN A 36 25.51 6.00 -12.56
N TYR A 37 24.64 6.45 -11.64
CA TYR A 37 23.17 6.38 -11.79
C TYR A 37 22.68 7.01 -13.10
N ARG A 38 23.25 8.15 -13.51
CA ARG A 38 22.90 8.82 -14.78
C ARG A 38 23.38 8.07 -16.03
N ALA A 39 24.36 7.18 -15.91
CA ALA A 39 24.95 6.43 -17.01
C ALA A 39 24.59 4.93 -17.02
N THR A 40 23.91 4.41 -15.99
CA THR A 40 23.39 3.04 -15.98
C THR A 40 22.08 2.97 -16.79
N PRO A 41 21.96 2.05 -17.77
CA PRO A 41 20.70 1.79 -18.46
C PRO A 41 19.59 1.36 -17.49
N HIS A 42 18.37 1.86 -17.66
CA HIS A 42 17.24 1.47 -16.81
C HIS A 42 16.54 0.24 -17.36
N ALA A 43 16.37 -0.81 -16.54
CA ALA A 43 15.92 -2.15 -16.94
C ALA A 43 14.48 -2.27 -17.53
N SER A 44 13.75 -1.15 -17.69
CA SER A 44 12.43 -1.11 -18.34
C SER A 44 12.42 -0.38 -19.69
N THR A 45 13.49 0.36 -20.01
CA THR A 45 13.58 1.22 -21.19
C THR A 45 14.93 1.11 -21.91
N ASP A 46 15.90 0.42 -21.31
CA ASP A 46 17.28 0.17 -21.78
C ASP A 46 18.11 1.43 -22.11
N LYS A 47 17.57 2.62 -21.84
CA LYS A 47 18.25 3.91 -21.98
C LYS A 47 18.71 4.45 -20.63
N THR A 48 19.77 5.25 -20.65
CA THR A 48 20.32 5.86 -19.44
C THR A 48 19.54 7.13 -19.03
N PRO A 49 19.43 7.50 -17.74
CA PRO A 49 18.74 8.73 -17.36
C PRO A 49 19.33 10.01 -17.99
N ALA A 50 20.64 10.05 -18.26
CA ALA A 50 21.25 11.17 -18.98
C ALA A 50 20.87 11.19 -20.47
N GLU A 51 20.80 10.04 -21.13
CA GLU A 51 20.37 9.92 -22.52
C GLU A 51 18.89 10.32 -22.70
N LEU A 52 18.03 9.94 -21.76
CA LEU A 52 16.63 10.35 -21.74
C LEU A 52 16.44 11.87 -21.57
N PHE A 53 17.35 12.55 -20.87
CA PHE A 53 17.24 13.98 -20.58
C PHE A 53 17.98 14.86 -21.59
N PHE A 54 19.16 14.44 -22.06
CA PHE A 54 20.03 15.22 -22.96
C PHE A 54 20.00 14.75 -24.42
N GLY A 55 19.26 13.67 -24.75
CA GLY A 55 19.21 13.09 -26.09
C GLY A 55 20.50 12.44 -26.57
N ARG A 56 21.53 12.35 -25.71
CA ARG A 56 22.86 11.83 -26.02
C ARG A 56 23.42 11.01 -24.86
N LYS A 57 24.17 9.96 -25.16
CA LYS A 57 24.80 9.12 -24.13
C LYS A 57 25.94 9.84 -23.41
N MET A 58 26.06 9.59 -22.11
CA MET A 58 27.14 10.14 -21.29
C MET A 58 28.42 9.34 -21.52
N ARG A 59 29.51 10.01 -21.93
CA ARG A 59 30.84 9.39 -22.02
C ARG A 59 31.30 8.99 -20.60
N ILE A 60 31.49 7.69 -20.40
CA ILE A 60 32.01 7.09 -19.16
C ILE A 60 33.40 6.47 -19.39
N LYS A 61 33.98 5.85 -18.36
CA LYS A 61 35.30 5.18 -18.46
C LYS A 61 35.31 3.95 -19.37
N LEU A 62 34.15 3.34 -19.62
CA LEU A 62 34.03 2.26 -20.59
C LEU A 62 33.84 2.86 -21.99
N PRO A 63 34.59 2.38 -23.01
CA PRO A 63 34.35 2.79 -24.40
C PRO A 63 32.99 2.28 -24.87
N GLU A 64 32.29 3.10 -25.65
CA GLU A 64 31.06 2.69 -26.33
C GLU A 64 31.42 2.08 -27.68
N VAL A 65 30.98 0.84 -27.92
CA VAL A 65 31.39 0.02 -29.08
C VAL A 65 30.34 0.06 -30.21
N PHE A 66 29.17 0.67 -29.98
CA PHE A 66 28.02 0.62 -30.89
C PHE A 66 27.44 2.02 -31.16
N PRO A 67 27.03 2.33 -32.41
CA PRO A 67 26.39 3.60 -32.72
C PRO A 67 25.01 3.75 -32.05
N THR A 68 24.63 4.99 -31.77
CA THR A 68 23.32 5.32 -31.21
C THR A 68 22.22 5.15 -32.27
N VAL A 69 21.56 4.00 -32.27
CA VAL A 69 20.31 3.81 -33.03
C VAL A 69 19.24 4.72 -32.42
N VAL A 70 18.57 5.51 -33.27
CA VAL A 70 17.49 6.41 -32.85
C VAL A 70 16.24 5.58 -32.57
N ASP A 71 16.19 5.01 -31.37
CA ASP A 71 15.12 4.11 -30.92
C ASP A 71 13.80 4.88 -30.74
N CYS A 72 13.00 4.84 -31.80
CA CYS A 72 11.69 5.49 -31.96
C CYS A 72 10.62 4.98 -30.98
N ASP A 73 10.72 3.72 -30.55
CA ASP A 73 9.71 3.02 -29.74
C ASP A 73 9.91 3.12 -28.22
N LEU A 74 10.77 4.01 -27.73
CA LEU A 74 11.00 4.22 -26.29
C LEU A 74 9.67 4.39 -25.50
N ARG A 75 8.72 5.14 -26.05
CA ARG A 75 7.42 5.41 -25.42
C ARG A 75 6.52 4.16 -25.39
N CYS A 76 6.64 3.29 -26.39
CA CYS A 76 5.97 1.98 -26.44
C CYS A 76 6.56 1.01 -25.42
N LYS A 77 7.90 0.96 -25.29
CA LYS A 77 8.61 0.18 -24.27
C LYS A 77 8.24 0.62 -22.85
N ASP A 78 8.28 1.92 -22.58
CA ASP A 78 7.86 2.49 -21.28
C ASP A 78 6.38 2.19 -20.96
N ALA A 79 5.47 2.37 -21.92
CA ALA A 79 4.05 2.09 -21.73
C ALA A 79 3.77 0.60 -21.45
N THR A 80 4.43 -0.31 -22.18
CA THR A 80 4.28 -1.76 -21.95
C THR A 80 4.88 -2.20 -20.61
N ALA A 81 6.03 -1.65 -20.21
CA ALA A 81 6.61 -1.90 -18.89
C ALA A 81 5.71 -1.37 -17.75
N LYS A 82 5.19 -0.14 -17.87
CA LYS A 82 4.24 0.44 -16.90
C LYS A 82 2.96 -0.37 -16.78
N ARG A 83 2.43 -0.88 -17.90
CA ARG A 83 1.27 -1.77 -17.91
C ARG A 83 1.54 -3.08 -17.15
N LYS A 84 2.64 -3.78 -17.46
CA LYS A 84 3.05 -5.02 -16.74
C LYS A 84 3.24 -4.80 -15.25
N ILE A 85 3.87 -3.68 -14.85
CA ILE A 85 4.08 -3.32 -13.44
C ILE A 85 2.74 -3.04 -12.75
N LYS A 86 1.80 -2.38 -13.44
CA LYS A 86 0.45 -2.14 -12.92
C LYS A 86 -0.30 -3.45 -12.71
N GLU A 87 -0.38 -4.31 -13.73
CA GLU A 87 -1.04 -5.63 -13.68
C GLU A 87 -0.52 -6.44 -12.47
N TYR A 88 0.81 -6.63 -12.38
CA TYR A 88 1.44 -7.31 -11.24
C TYR A 88 1.15 -6.67 -9.88
N ALA A 89 1.12 -5.34 -9.79
CA ALA A 89 0.84 -4.64 -8.54
C ALA A 89 -0.63 -4.70 -8.14
N ASP A 90 -1.55 -4.66 -9.10
CA ASP A 90 -2.99 -4.79 -8.86
C ASP A 90 -3.31 -6.21 -8.39
N ASP A 91 -2.79 -7.25 -9.06
CA ASP A 91 -2.95 -8.65 -8.69
C ASP A 91 -2.39 -8.93 -7.28
N ARG A 92 -1.11 -8.57 -7.05
CA ARG A 92 -0.43 -8.85 -5.78
C ARG A 92 -1.09 -8.17 -4.57
N ASN A 93 -1.69 -7.00 -4.77
CA ASN A 93 -2.36 -6.25 -3.71
C ASN A 93 -3.87 -6.55 -3.61
N ASN A 94 -4.41 -7.45 -4.45
CA ASN A 94 -5.85 -7.69 -4.60
C ASN A 94 -6.64 -6.40 -4.83
N ALA A 95 -6.17 -5.56 -5.77
CA ALA A 95 -6.81 -4.31 -6.12
C ALA A 95 -8.23 -4.55 -6.67
N LYS A 96 -9.21 -3.84 -6.10
CA LYS A 96 -10.62 -3.94 -6.49
C LYS A 96 -11.02 -2.73 -7.34
N PRO A 97 -11.96 -2.89 -8.28
CA PRO A 97 -12.50 -1.77 -9.06
C PRO A 97 -13.17 -0.72 -8.15
N ALA A 98 -13.30 0.51 -8.66
CA ALA A 98 -13.79 1.64 -7.89
C ALA A 98 -15.20 1.40 -7.32
N THR A 99 -15.32 1.52 -6.00
CA THR A 99 -16.55 1.21 -5.23
C THR A 99 -17.48 2.42 -5.01
N PHE A 100 -17.03 3.61 -5.40
CA PHE A 100 -17.66 4.90 -5.10
C PHE A 100 -18.25 5.53 -6.36
N GLN A 101 -19.36 6.24 -6.20
CA GLN A 101 -20.02 7.04 -7.23
C GLN A 101 -20.27 8.46 -6.73
N ILE A 102 -20.53 9.39 -7.65
CA ILE A 102 -20.91 10.77 -7.32
C ILE A 102 -22.30 10.73 -6.64
N GLY A 103 -22.47 11.51 -5.57
CA GLY A 103 -23.67 11.49 -4.72
C GLY A 103 -23.67 10.45 -3.59
N ASP A 104 -22.67 9.56 -3.50
CA ASP A 104 -22.55 8.64 -2.36
C ASP A 104 -22.28 9.36 -1.03
N ASP A 105 -22.99 8.96 0.02
CA ASP A 105 -22.65 9.28 1.41
C ASP A 105 -21.40 8.51 1.86
N VAL A 106 -20.38 9.24 2.32
CA VAL A 106 -19.11 8.69 2.80
C VAL A 106 -18.65 9.31 4.13
N LEU A 107 -18.02 8.49 4.97
CA LEU A 107 -17.27 8.94 6.14
C LEU A 107 -15.80 9.14 5.77
N VAL A 108 -15.20 10.22 6.28
CA VAL A 108 -13.80 10.60 6.02
C VAL A 108 -12.90 10.15 7.16
N ARG A 109 -11.81 9.43 6.86
CA ARG A 109 -10.78 9.04 7.84
C ARG A 109 -10.11 10.27 8.44
N GLN A 110 -10.11 10.38 9.77
CA GLN A 110 -9.49 11.50 10.50
C GLN A 110 -8.17 11.12 11.16
N ARG A 111 -7.35 12.11 11.52
CA ARG A 111 -6.14 11.90 12.32
C ARG A 111 -6.55 11.63 13.76
N LYS A 112 -6.11 10.51 14.34
CA LYS A 112 -6.29 10.20 15.77
C LYS A 112 -5.73 11.35 16.61
N ARG A 113 -6.53 11.88 17.54
CA ARG A 113 -6.13 12.99 18.45
C ARG A 113 -5.88 12.49 19.88
N ASN A 114 -6.73 11.59 20.37
CA ASN A 114 -6.64 10.98 21.70
C ASN A 114 -6.98 9.48 21.62
N LYS A 115 -6.95 8.75 22.74
CA LYS A 115 -7.24 7.30 22.76
C LYS A 115 -8.66 6.99 22.27
N PHE A 116 -9.61 7.88 22.56
CA PHE A 116 -11.05 7.75 22.28
C PHE A 116 -11.52 8.29 20.93
N SER A 117 -10.69 9.03 20.18
CA SER A 117 -11.12 9.60 18.89
C SER A 117 -11.38 8.49 17.87
N SER A 118 -12.58 8.50 17.28
CA SER A 118 -12.97 7.60 16.21
C SER A 118 -12.02 7.68 15.01
N TYR A 119 -11.82 6.56 14.32
CA TYR A 119 -10.94 6.48 13.15
C TYR A 119 -11.47 7.31 11.96
N ASN A 120 -12.78 7.40 11.82
CA ASN A 120 -13.46 8.27 10.86
C ASN A 120 -14.13 9.45 11.58
N ASN A 121 -14.21 10.59 10.90
CA ASN A 121 -15.07 11.71 11.28
C ASN A 121 -16.53 11.21 11.28
N PRO A 122 -17.32 11.42 12.36
CA PRO A 122 -18.70 10.97 12.44
C PRO A 122 -19.64 11.72 11.50
N ILE A 123 -19.29 12.94 11.05
CA ILE A 123 -20.15 13.73 10.17
C ILE A 123 -20.00 13.21 8.73
N PRO A 124 -21.10 12.83 8.04
CA PRO A 124 -21.05 12.37 6.65
C PRO A 124 -20.65 13.48 5.68
N TYR A 125 -20.07 13.08 4.56
CA TYR A 125 -19.76 13.93 3.41
C TYR A 125 -20.39 13.28 2.17
N HIS A 126 -20.86 14.09 1.23
CA HIS A 126 -21.33 13.61 -0.08
C HIS A 126 -20.21 13.74 -1.11
N ILE A 127 -20.08 12.77 -2.03
CA ILE A 127 -19.09 12.87 -3.12
C ILE A 127 -19.59 13.84 -4.18
N VAL A 128 -18.83 14.93 -4.41
CA VAL A 128 -19.12 15.94 -5.45
C VAL A 128 -18.39 15.60 -6.76
N ALA A 129 -17.16 15.10 -6.69
CA ALA A 129 -16.38 14.77 -7.88
C ALA A 129 -15.40 13.62 -7.62
N GLN A 130 -15.14 12.83 -8.66
CA GLN A 130 -14.19 11.73 -8.63
C GLN A 130 -13.27 11.80 -9.84
N LYS A 131 -11.95 11.75 -9.60
CA LYS A 131 -10.90 11.68 -10.62
C LYS A 131 -10.03 10.45 -10.36
N CYS A 132 -10.28 9.38 -11.09
CA CYS A 132 -9.64 8.07 -10.87
C CYS A 132 -9.83 7.61 -9.41
N SER A 133 -8.73 7.38 -8.68
CA SER A 133 -8.73 7.03 -7.24
C SER A 133 -8.76 8.24 -6.30
N MET A 134 -8.91 9.47 -6.81
CA MET A 134 -9.01 10.68 -6.01
C MET A 134 -10.47 11.13 -5.93
N ILE A 135 -10.96 11.32 -4.71
CA ILE A 135 -12.35 11.69 -4.41
C ILE A 135 -12.35 13.08 -3.77
N THR A 136 -13.22 13.95 -4.27
CA THR A 136 -13.57 15.23 -3.68
C THR A 136 -14.94 15.09 -3.04
N ALA A 137 -14.99 15.14 -1.71
CA ALA A 137 -16.22 15.07 -0.94
C ALA A 137 -16.46 16.40 -0.20
N GLU A 138 -17.72 16.75 -0.03
CA GLU A 138 -18.14 18.03 0.53
C GLU A 138 -19.19 17.84 1.62
N ASN A 139 -19.25 18.84 2.50
CA ASN A 139 -20.16 18.96 3.62
C ASN A 139 -20.33 20.46 3.87
N ALA A 140 -21.41 20.88 4.54
CA ALA A 140 -21.88 22.27 4.67
C ALA A 140 -20.86 23.31 5.18
N LYS A 141 -19.69 22.89 5.67
CA LYS A 141 -18.59 23.76 6.14
C LYS A 141 -17.21 23.43 5.55
N HIS A 142 -17.06 22.33 4.79
CA HIS A 142 -15.73 21.83 4.41
C HIS A 142 -15.75 20.96 3.16
N LYS A 143 -14.84 21.25 2.22
CA LYS A 143 -14.59 20.47 1.01
C LYS A 143 -13.21 19.81 1.09
N ILE A 144 -13.13 18.50 0.92
CA ILE A 144 -11.89 17.74 1.05
C ILE A 144 -11.61 16.85 -0.18
N THR A 145 -10.39 16.92 -0.70
CA THR A 145 -9.91 16.06 -1.79
C THR A 145 -8.83 15.10 -1.26
N ARG A 146 -9.06 13.78 -1.34
CA ARG A 146 -8.11 12.72 -0.90
C ARG A 146 -8.20 11.47 -1.77
N ASN A 147 -7.30 10.52 -1.57
CA ASN A 147 -7.39 9.19 -2.18
C ASN A 147 -8.59 8.40 -1.61
N SER A 148 -9.24 7.56 -2.42
CA SER A 148 -10.41 6.76 -2.08
C SER A 148 -10.27 5.90 -0.81
N SER A 149 -9.06 5.45 -0.48
CA SER A 149 -8.76 4.72 0.77
C SER A 149 -8.96 5.53 2.07
N HIS A 150 -9.13 6.86 1.98
CA HIS A 150 -9.50 7.73 3.09
C HIS A 150 -11.02 7.83 3.30
N PHE A 151 -11.83 7.23 2.44
CA PHE A 151 -13.29 7.31 2.50
C PHE A 151 -13.88 5.92 2.80
N LYS A 152 -14.97 5.87 3.55
CA LYS A 152 -15.75 4.66 3.80
C LYS A 152 -17.20 4.92 3.42
N LYS A 153 -17.75 4.16 2.46
CA LYS A 153 -19.14 4.27 2.01
C LYS A 153 -20.09 3.93 3.16
N ILE A 154 -21.16 4.72 3.30
CA ILE A 154 -22.22 4.48 4.28
C ILE A 154 -23.28 3.61 3.61
N THR A 155 -23.25 2.30 3.88
CA THR A 155 -24.36 1.42 3.52
C THR A 155 -25.47 1.60 4.55
N ARG A 156 -26.50 2.38 4.22
CA ARG A 156 -27.74 2.39 5.01
C ARG A 156 -28.35 0.99 4.90
N ARG A 157 -28.44 0.26 6.01
CA ARG A 157 -29.08 -1.06 6.03
C ARG A 157 -30.56 -0.82 5.83
N SER A 158 -31.10 -1.19 4.67
CA SER A 158 -32.55 -1.16 4.46
C SER A 158 -33.17 -2.16 5.43
N THR A 159 -33.84 -1.65 6.46
CA THR A 159 -34.73 -2.41 7.32
C THR A 159 -35.96 -2.77 6.49
N ARG A 160 -35.84 -3.80 5.64
CA ARG A 160 -37.00 -4.56 5.21
C ARG A 160 -37.56 -5.21 6.46
N GLY A 161 -38.68 -4.68 6.95
CA GLY A 161 -39.37 -5.24 8.10
C GLY A 161 -39.90 -6.62 7.75
N SER A 162 -39.49 -7.63 8.51
CA SER A 162 -40.25 -8.87 8.65
C SER A 162 -41.02 -8.76 9.95
N THR A 163 -42.25 -8.26 9.86
CA THR A 163 -43.28 -8.56 10.87
C THR A 163 -43.74 -9.99 10.63
N THR A 164 -43.34 -10.90 11.50
CA THR A 164 -44.07 -12.14 11.73
C THR A 164 -44.40 -12.14 13.21
N ASN A 165 -45.70 -12.26 13.51
CA ASN A 165 -46.25 -12.04 14.83
C ASN A 165 -45.85 -13.14 15.81
N ASP A 166 -46.09 -12.84 17.06
CA ASP A 166 -46.01 -13.72 18.21
C ASP A 166 -46.93 -14.95 18.04
N ASP A 167 -46.51 -16.09 18.59
CA ASP A 167 -47.35 -17.24 18.94
C ASP A 167 -46.73 -17.89 20.19
N ASP A 168 -47.57 -18.18 21.18
CA ASP A 168 -47.15 -18.33 22.58
C ASP A 168 -46.77 -19.77 22.97
N GLY A 169 -46.08 -19.91 24.10
CA GLY A 169 -45.58 -21.21 24.60
C GLY A 169 -44.98 -21.13 26.01
N GLU A 170 -45.87 -20.98 26.99
CA GLU A 170 -45.74 -21.24 28.43
C GLU A 170 -44.95 -22.54 28.75
N ASP A 171 -44.41 -22.84 29.93
CA ASP A 171 -43.92 -22.12 31.13
C ASP A 171 -43.29 -23.25 32.00
N GLU A 172 -42.25 -23.00 32.80
CA GLU A 172 -41.92 -23.79 34.00
C GLU A 172 -40.92 -23.04 34.89
N ASP A 173 -41.10 -23.13 36.22
CA ASP A 173 -40.67 -22.08 37.16
C ASP A 173 -39.80 -22.61 38.34
N ILE A 174 -38.64 -21.96 38.60
CA ILE A 174 -38.00 -21.79 39.94
C ILE A 174 -37.39 -23.08 40.61
N PRO A 175 -36.46 -23.06 41.63
CA PRO A 175 -35.58 -22.03 42.23
C PRO A 175 -34.05 -22.34 42.21
N ASN A 176 -33.23 -21.39 42.71
CA ASN A 176 -31.82 -21.59 43.10
C ASN A 176 -31.62 -22.25 44.47
N SER A 177 -30.66 -23.18 44.56
CA SER A 177 -29.61 -23.33 45.62
C SER A 177 -28.57 -24.37 45.13
N ASP A 178 -27.31 -24.50 45.58
CA ASP A 178 -26.56 -23.82 46.65
C ASP A 178 -25.05 -23.65 46.30
N ILE A 179 -24.13 -23.60 47.29
CA ILE A 179 -22.67 -23.44 47.12
C ILE A 179 -21.86 -24.62 47.72
N GLU A 180 -20.86 -25.15 47.00
CA GLU A 180 -19.59 -25.63 47.59
C GLU A 180 -18.42 -25.70 46.56
N GLU A 181 -17.19 -25.44 47.01
CA GLU A 181 -15.92 -25.35 46.25
C GLU A 181 -14.99 -26.55 46.58
N PRO A 182 -13.76 -26.69 46.03
CA PRO A 182 -13.24 -26.40 44.67
C PRO A 182 -12.43 -27.58 44.08
N GLY A 183 -12.07 -27.57 42.78
CA GLY A 183 -11.17 -28.61 42.25
C GLY A 183 -10.64 -28.46 40.81
N ILE A 184 -9.33 -28.17 40.70
CA ILE A 184 -8.44 -28.34 39.52
C ILE A 184 -8.70 -27.41 38.32
N GLN A 185 -7.65 -26.67 37.94
CA GLN A 185 -7.65 -25.71 36.82
C GLN A 185 -7.38 -26.39 35.47
N GLU A 186 -8.39 -26.50 34.60
CA GLU A 186 -8.13 -26.65 33.17
C GLU A 186 -7.89 -25.29 32.50
N GLN A 187 -6.88 -25.21 31.63
CA GLN A 187 -6.57 -23.97 30.91
C GLN A 187 -7.64 -23.67 29.86
N PRO A 188 -8.11 -22.42 29.73
CA PRO A 188 -9.16 -22.09 28.76
C PRO A 188 -8.67 -22.31 27.32
N GLN A 189 -9.48 -23.02 26.53
CA GLN A 189 -9.12 -23.35 25.15
C GLN A 189 -8.86 -22.10 24.29
N ARG A 190 -7.86 -22.20 23.41
CA ARG A 190 -7.38 -21.08 22.60
C ARG A 190 -8.45 -20.56 21.64
N ARG A 191 -8.88 -19.31 21.81
CA ARG A 191 -9.81 -18.59 20.90
C ARG A 191 -9.31 -18.41 19.44
N TYR A 192 -8.09 -18.83 19.10
CA TYR A 192 -7.53 -18.66 17.76
C TYR A 192 -6.80 -19.93 17.29
N PRO A 193 -7.03 -20.40 16.05
CA PRO A 193 -6.34 -21.56 15.49
C PRO A 193 -4.84 -21.32 15.31
N LEU A 194 -4.02 -22.36 15.44
CA LEU A 194 -2.60 -22.29 15.11
C LEU A 194 -2.42 -21.96 13.62
N ARG A 195 -1.53 -20.99 13.33
CA ARG A 195 -1.07 -20.74 11.96
C ARG A 195 -0.06 -21.83 11.56
N LEU A 196 -0.54 -22.92 10.98
CA LEU A 196 0.31 -24.05 10.57
C LEU A 196 1.39 -23.68 9.55
N ASN A 197 1.16 -22.68 8.69
CA ASN A 197 2.05 -22.39 7.57
C ASN A 197 2.97 -21.18 7.82
N ARG A 198 4.08 -21.42 8.53
CA ARG A 198 5.35 -20.76 8.21
C ARG A 198 6.17 -21.72 7.34
N GLY A 199 6.15 -21.51 6.02
CA GLY A 199 7.08 -22.21 5.12
C GLY A 199 8.51 -21.98 5.58
N GLN A 200 9.32 -23.04 5.58
CA GLN A 200 10.74 -22.96 5.94
C GLN A 200 11.45 -21.92 5.06
N PRO A 201 12.29 -21.04 5.62
CA PRO A 201 13.10 -20.14 4.80
C PRO A 201 14.07 -20.98 3.93
N PRO A 202 14.29 -20.62 2.66
CA PRO A 202 15.14 -21.40 1.76
C PRO A 202 16.58 -21.45 2.31
N ASN A 203 17.12 -22.66 2.41
CA ASN A 203 18.42 -22.91 3.00
C ASN A 203 19.51 -22.35 2.07
N ARG A 204 20.17 -21.26 2.46
CA ARG A 204 20.98 -20.43 1.55
C ARG A 204 22.49 -20.68 1.62
N PHE A 205 22.93 -21.59 2.48
CA PHE A 205 24.34 -21.92 2.68
C PHE A 205 24.51 -23.43 2.89
N SER A 206 24.80 -24.13 1.79
CA SER A 206 25.37 -25.48 1.81
C SER A 206 26.70 -25.40 1.08
N VAL A 207 27.79 -25.35 1.86
CA VAL A 207 29.16 -25.38 1.34
C VAL A 207 29.57 -26.85 1.22
N PRO A 208 29.94 -27.35 0.03
CA PRO A 208 30.49 -28.69 -0.11
C PRO A 208 31.89 -28.76 0.53
N GLN A 209 32.22 -29.92 1.11
CA GLN A 209 33.59 -30.30 1.46
C GLN A 209 34.31 -30.86 0.22
#